data_AF-A0A7S1TH83-F1
#
_entry.id   AF-A0A7S1TH83-F1
#
_cell.length_a   1.000
_cell.length_b   1.000
_cell.length_c   1.000
_cell.angle_alpha   90.00
_cell.angle_beta   90.00
_cell.angle_gamma   90.00
#
_symmetry.space_group_name_H-M   'P 1'
#
loop_
_entity.id
_entity.type
_entity.pdbx_description
1 polymer ?
#
loop_
_entity_poly.entity_id
_entity_poly.type
_entity_poly.pdbx_seq_one_letter_code
_entity_poly.pdbx_strand_id
1 'polypeptide(L)'
;LHLCGDDSVMELVGSLSKQCGDVVEYHAYTRRSPLSVASESLRGSWKNLQRGDALIVFARDECYRTKAAIESTVKGKKCCVIYGKLPPETKSAQAGLFNSSSGSHDFLIATDAIGLGLNLNIRRVVFTALTKFVGREEKKLEAPEVRQIAGRAGRAGSEYPEGIVTTLFQKDLGSLKRYMGADLNRVSLQAGLVPGDEQFLEHAELSNQESVVDVIEDFLSLAQMDSDYFLCQNRLLDMRDIAILIDDLPFPHMAERIAFTKAPVHMGNPDVKSEFIRLASKFASGHPASLSDYYRHDSHLSVHQICRSYRLLKRLETRYAVLDMYLYLATLLGGRHFGDMELAQQLRAKTVETLREVLASGRRITPPPQMKRNLKRDGTRS
;
A
#
# COMPACT_ATOMS: atom_id res chain seq x y z
N LEU A 1 -20.57 20.06 1.53
CA LEU A 1 -19.46 19.08 1.48
C LEU A 1 -19.40 18.37 2.83
N HIS A 2 -19.59 17.06 2.91
CA HIS A 2 -19.45 16.33 4.18
C HIS A 2 -18.02 15.77 4.28
N LEU A 3 -17.31 16.14 5.36
CA LEU A 3 -15.97 15.66 5.66
C LEU A 3 -16.03 14.71 6.86
N CYS A 4 -15.34 13.57 6.76
CA CYS A 4 -15.23 12.59 7.84
C CYS A 4 -13.75 12.37 8.15
N GLY A 5 -13.32 12.70 9.37
CA GLY A 5 -11.92 12.62 9.79
C GLY A 5 -11.79 12.55 11.31
N ASP A 6 -10.56 12.60 11.80
CA ASP A 6 -10.29 12.76 13.23
C ASP A 6 -10.21 14.24 13.61
N ASP A 7 -10.38 14.55 14.91
CA ASP A 7 -10.49 15.93 15.39
C ASP A 7 -9.23 16.79 15.14
N SER A 8 -8.06 16.18 14.85
CA SER A 8 -6.83 16.95 14.62
C SER A 8 -6.89 17.84 13.36
N VAL A 9 -7.79 17.55 12.42
CA VAL A 9 -7.91 18.33 11.17
C VAL A 9 -8.78 19.57 11.32
N MET A 10 -9.45 19.75 12.46
CA MET A 10 -10.49 20.78 12.63
C MET A 10 -9.97 22.20 12.46
N GLU A 11 -8.79 22.50 12.98
CA GLU A 11 -8.17 23.83 12.85
C GLU A 11 -7.88 24.16 11.37
N LEU A 12 -7.27 23.22 10.65
CA LEU A 12 -6.97 23.36 9.23
C LEU A 12 -8.25 23.53 8.40
N VAL A 13 -9.26 22.66 8.59
CA VAL A 13 -10.53 22.75 7.87
C VAL A 13 -11.22 24.08 8.14
N GLY A 14 -11.18 24.58 9.39
CA GLY A 14 -11.69 25.88 9.76
C GLY A 14 -10.99 27.03 9.03
N SER A 15 -9.65 27.00 8.98
CA SER A 15 -8.86 28.00 8.24
C SER A 15 -9.20 28.03 6.76
N LEU A 16 -9.19 26.85 6.11
CA LEU A 16 -9.47 26.71 4.68
C LEU A 16 -10.90 27.16 4.34
N SER A 17 -11.89 26.77 5.14
CA SER A 17 -13.28 27.14 4.91
C SER A 17 -13.48 28.66 5.04
N LYS A 18 -12.78 29.29 5.98
CA LYS A 18 -12.80 30.76 6.14
C LYS A 18 -12.23 31.48 4.92
N GLN A 19 -11.16 30.95 4.31
CA GLN A 19 -10.59 31.51 3.08
C GLN A 19 -11.56 31.40 1.89
N CYS A 20 -12.36 30.34 1.84
CA CYS A 20 -13.39 30.13 0.81
C CYS A 20 -14.71 30.87 1.09
N GLY A 21 -14.90 31.43 2.29
CA GLY A 21 -16.18 32.02 2.70
C GLY A 21 -17.27 30.99 3.04
N ASP A 22 -16.87 29.75 3.32
CA ASP A 22 -17.77 28.64 3.64
C ASP A 22 -18.12 28.58 5.13
N VAL A 23 -19.27 27.99 5.43
CA VAL A 23 -19.73 27.72 6.81
C VAL A 23 -19.36 26.28 7.21
N VAL A 24 -18.78 26.12 8.40
CA VAL A 24 -18.41 24.80 8.94
C VAL A 24 -19.37 24.40 10.07
N GLU A 25 -20.03 23.26 9.90
CA GLU A 25 -20.79 22.60 10.95
C GLU A 25 -20.01 21.38 11.48
N TYR A 26 -19.77 21.34 12.80
CA TYR A 26 -19.02 20.27 13.44
C TYR A 26 -19.93 19.30 14.19
N HIS A 27 -19.79 18.01 13.87
CA HIS A 27 -20.47 16.92 14.58
C HIS A 27 -19.43 15.97 15.19
N ALA A 28 -19.31 16.01 16.51
CA ALA A 28 -18.43 15.10 17.25
C ALA A 28 -19.03 13.69 17.34
N TYR A 29 -18.20 12.68 17.09
CA TYR A 29 -18.58 11.27 17.26
C TYR A 29 -17.60 10.56 18.18
N THR A 30 -18.13 9.79 19.12
CA THR A 30 -17.31 8.89 19.95
C THR A 30 -17.29 7.49 19.36
N ARG A 31 -16.28 6.71 19.77
CA ARG A 31 -16.18 5.31 19.35
C ARG A 31 -17.41 4.55 19.86
N ARG A 32 -18.10 3.86 18.93
CA ARG A 32 -19.35 3.12 19.22
C ARG A 32 -19.17 1.89 20.12
N SER A 33 -17.95 1.41 20.25
CA SER A 33 -17.57 0.28 21.09
C SER A 33 -16.36 0.67 21.95
N PRO A 34 -16.01 -0.08 23.01
CA PRO A 34 -14.79 0.12 23.79
C PRO A 34 -13.53 -0.46 23.12
N LEU A 35 -12.39 0.22 23.26
CA LEU A 35 -11.06 -0.25 22.83
C LEU A 35 -10.10 -0.10 23.99
N SER A 36 -9.41 -1.18 24.38
CA SER A 36 -8.47 -1.19 25.50
C SER A 36 -7.08 -1.70 25.08
N VAL A 37 -6.05 -1.18 25.73
CA VAL A 37 -4.68 -1.71 25.61
C VAL A 37 -4.53 -2.83 26.63
N ALA A 38 -4.10 -4.02 26.18
CA ALA A 38 -3.91 -5.16 27.08
C ALA A 38 -2.85 -4.86 28.15
N SER A 39 -3.01 -5.46 29.33
CA SER A 39 -2.04 -5.38 30.42
C SER A 39 -0.71 -6.07 30.06
N GLU A 40 -0.78 -7.13 29.25
CA GLU A 40 0.35 -7.95 28.84
C GLU A 40 0.44 -8.13 27.31
N SER A 41 1.66 -8.38 26.84
CA SER A 41 1.94 -8.81 25.47
C SER A 41 1.63 -10.30 25.25
N LEU A 42 1.78 -10.78 24.01
CA LEU A 42 1.76 -12.23 23.74
C LEU A 42 3.03 -12.96 24.20
N ARG A 43 3.96 -12.27 24.89
CA ARG A 43 5.20 -12.83 25.44
C ARG A 43 6.05 -13.55 24.38
N GLY A 44 5.99 -13.08 23.13
CA GLY A 44 6.73 -13.64 21.99
C GLY A 44 6.25 -15.02 21.52
N SER A 45 5.07 -15.49 21.96
CA SER A 45 4.60 -16.85 21.69
C SER A 45 3.33 -16.87 20.85
N TRP A 46 3.38 -17.57 19.71
CA TRP A 46 2.22 -17.83 18.85
C TRP A 46 1.15 -18.69 19.53
N LYS A 47 1.49 -19.43 20.59
CA LYS A 47 0.53 -20.25 21.35
C LYS A 47 -0.52 -19.42 22.08
N ASN A 48 -0.25 -18.14 22.31
CA ASN A 48 -1.14 -17.21 23.01
C ASN A 48 -2.13 -16.52 22.06
N LEU A 49 -2.10 -16.87 20.77
CA LEU A 49 -3.04 -16.36 19.79
C LEU A 49 -4.44 -16.92 20.02
N GLN A 50 -5.44 -16.08 19.78
CA GLN A 50 -6.85 -16.40 19.91
C GLN A 50 -7.59 -16.04 18.63
N ARG A 51 -8.74 -16.67 18.40
CA ARG A 51 -9.60 -16.37 17.25
C ARG A 51 -9.95 -14.87 17.24
N GLY A 52 -9.83 -14.27 16.05
CA GLY A 52 -10.03 -12.84 15.84
C GLY A 52 -8.77 -12.00 16.07
N ASP A 53 -7.62 -12.62 16.30
CA ASP A 53 -6.34 -11.89 16.37
C ASP A 53 -5.89 -11.46 14.96
N ALA A 54 -5.54 -10.18 14.83
CA ALA A 54 -4.91 -9.61 13.66
C ALA A 54 -3.48 -9.17 13.99
N LEU A 55 -2.49 -9.84 13.39
CA LEU A 55 -1.08 -9.52 13.54
C LEU A 55 -0.65 -8.49 12.50
N ILE A 56 -0.06 -7.40 12.97
CA ILE A 56 0.40 -6.29 12.12
C ILE A 56 1.90 -6.43 11.91
N VAL A 57 2.27 -6.67 10.65
CA VAL A 57 3.65 -6.78 10.14
C VAL A 57 3.89 -5.70 9.09
N PHE A 58 5.13 -5.32 8.79
CA PHE A 58 5.39 -4.18 7.88
C PHE A 58 6.05 -4.58 6.56
N ALA A 59 6.14 -5.88 6.28
CA ALA A 59 6.68 -6.37 5.02
C ALA A 59 5.87 -7.57 4.48
N ARG A 60 5.75 -7.64 3.14
CA ARG A 60 5.13 -8.78 2.45
C ARG A 60 5.80 -10.11 2.84
N ASP A 61 7.13 -10.16 2.82
CA ASP A 61 7.87 -11.37 3.19
C ASP A 61 7.59 -11.79 4.64
N GLU A 62 7.47 -10.81 5.55
CA GLU A 62 7.16 -11.05 6.96
C GLU A 62 5.75 -11.62 7.13
N CYS A 63 4.79 -11.23 6.28
CA CYS A 63 3.44 -11.83 6.28
C CYS A 63 3.52 -13.35 6.10
N TYR A 64 4.24 -13.82 5.08
CA TYR A 64 4.35 -15.25 4.77
C TYR A 64 5.20 -16.02 5.79
N ARG A 65 6.28 -15.43 6.31
CA ARG A 65 7.07 -16.04 7.40
C ARG A 65 6.22 -16.20 8.66
N THR A 66 5.49 -15.16 9.05
CA THR A 66 4.60 -15.19 10.22
C THR A 66 3.49 -16.22 10.04
N LYS A 67 2.89 -16.31 8.84
CA LYS A 67 1.90 -17.35 8.50
C LYS A 67 2.47 -18.75 8.71
N ALA A 68 3.63 -19.03 8.14
CA ALA A 68 4.27 -20.33 8.26
C ALA A 68 4.63 -20.67 9.72
N ALA A 69 5.05 -19.68 10.51
CA ALA A 69 5.37 -19.85 11.93
C ALA A 69 4.12 -20.14 12.78
N ILE A 70 3.01 -19.42 12.55
CA ILE A 70 1.76 -19.63 13.27
C ILE A 70 1.14 -20.97 12.88
N GLU A 71 1.00 -21.29 11.59
CA GLU A 71 0.39 -22.55 11.12
C GLU A 71 1.25 -23.80 11.43
N SER A 72 2.52 -23.63 11.82
CA SER A 72 3.34 -24.72 12.37
C SER A 72 3.22 -24.86 13.88
N THR A 73 2.98 -23.77 14.59
CA THR A 73 2.89 -23.77 16.05
C THR A 73 1.47 -24.10 16.54
N VAL A 74 0.45 -23.53 15.88
CA VAL A 74 -0.97 -23.64 16.26
C VAL A 74 -1.65 -24.61 15.29
N LYS A 75 -1.66 -25.90 15.65
CA LYS A 75 -2.22 -26.97 14.80
C LYS A 75 -3.72 -26.75 14.54
N GLY A 76 -4.16 -27.04 13.31
CA GLY A 76 -5.57 -27.01 12.91
C GLY A 76 -6.13 -25.61 12.64
N LYS A 77 -5.32 -24.55 12.78
CA LYS A 77 -5.71 -23.16 12.49
C LYS A 77 -4.97 -22.64 11.26
N LYS A 78 -5.64 -21.79 10.49
CA LYS A 78 -5.12 -21.14 9.28
C LYS A 78 -5.08 -19.64 9.46
N CYS A 79 -4.16 -18.99 8.74
CA CYS A 79 -4.06 -17.53 8.71
C CYS A 79 -4.50 -16.98 7.34
N CYS A 80 -5.26 -15.90 7.36
CA CYS A 80 -5.47 -15.04 6.19
C CYS A 80 -4.33 -14.02 6.07
N VAL A 81 -4.03 -13.57 4.85
CA VAL A 81 -2.94 -12.61 4.60
C VAL A 81 -3.44 -11.42 3.79
N ILE A 82 -3.20 -10.20 4.29
CA ILE A 82 -3.59 -8.95 3.60
C ILE A 82 -2.42 -7.96 3.61
N TYR A 83 -1.89 -7.59 2.44
CA TYR A 83 -0.90 -6.52 2.32
C TYR A 83 -1.22 -5.60 1.15
N GLY A 84 -0.62 -4.40 1.15
CA GLY A 84 -1.00 -3.30 0.27
C GLY A 84 -1.05 -3.64 -1.23
N LYS A 85 -0.10 -4.43 -1.72
CA LYS A 85 0.02 -4.79 -3.15
C LYS A 85 -0.93 -5.88 -3.63
N LEU A 86 -1.75 -6.47 -2.75
CA LEU A 86 -2.76 -7.43 -3.20
C LEU A 86 -3.87 -6.73 -4.01
N PRO A 87 -4.41 -7.41 -5.04
CA PRO A 87 -5.61 -6.95 -5.73
C PRO A 87 -6.77 -6.70 -4.75
N PRO A 88 -7.61 -5.67 -4.95
CA PRO A 88 -8.77 -5.39 -4.09
C PRO A 88 -9.70 -6.59 -3.91
N GLU A 89 -9.92 -7.35 -4.97
CA GLU A 89 -10.77 -8.54 -5.00
C GLU A 89 -10.18 -9.66 -4.14
N THR A 90 -8.85 -9.79 -4.15
CA THR A 90 -8.11 -10.76 -3.32
C THR A 90 -8.12 -10.36 -1.85
N LYS A 91 -7.96 -9.07 -1.55
CA LYS A 91 -8.08 -8.53 -0.17
C LYS A 91 -9.48 -8.81 0.40
N SER A 92 -10.52 -8.57 -0.40
CA SER A 92 -11.91 -8.82 -0.02
C SER A 92 -12.18 -10.32 0.20
N ALA A 93 -11.62 -11.19 -0.63
CA ALA A 93 -11.72 -12.65 -0.44
C ALA A 93 -11.08 -13.11 0.87
N GLN A 94 -9.87 -12.61 1.18
CA GLN A 94 -9.17 -12.93 2.43
C GLN A 94 -9.91 -12.38 3.66
N ALA A 95 -10.47 -11.17 3.56
CA ALA A 95 -11.33 -10.60 4.60
C ALA A 95 -12.58 -11.45 4.83
N GLY A 96 -13.24 -11.91 3.75
CA GLY A 96 -14.39 -12.81 3.86
C GLY A 96 -14.06 -14.14 4.53
N LEU A 97 -12.90 -14.73 4.21
CA LEU A 97 -12.42 -15.95 4.88
C LEU A 97 -12.17 -15.74 6.37
N PHE A 98 -11.55 -14.62 6.75
CA PHE A 98 -11.27 -14.27 8.15
C PHE A 98 -12.55 -13.97 8.95
N ASN A 99 -13.52 -13.28 8.33
CA ASN A 99 -14.78 -12.93 8.98
C ASN A 99 -15.72 -14.13 9.16
N SER A 100 -15.48 -15.25 8.49
CA SER A 100 -16.37 -16.41 8.53
C SER A 100 -16.30 -17.14 9.88
N SER A 101 -17.46 -17.30 10.52
CA SER A 101 -17.64 -18.04 11.78
C SER A 101 -17.37 -19.55 11.66
N SER A 102 -17.57 -20.12 10.46
CA SER A 102 -17.53 -21.57 10.20
C SER A 102 -16.17 -22.11 9.72
N GLY A 103 -15.19 -21.23 9.50
CA GLY A 103 -13.87 -21.61 8.97
C GLY A 103 -12.78 -21.83 10.03
N SER A 104 -11.67 -22.44 9.62
CA SER A 104 -10.43 -22.56 10.42
C SER A 104 -9.50 -21.33 10.32
N HIS A 105 -9.93 -20.28 9.63
CA HIS A 105 -9.17 -19.05 9.39
C HIS A 105 -9.30 -18.07 10.56
N ASP A 106 -8.72 -18.44 11.70
CA ASP A 106 -8.91 -17.72 12.95
C ASP A 106 -8.02 -16.48 13.12
N PHE A 107 -6.95 -16.38 12.32
CA PHE A 107 -5.93 -15.34 12.44
C PHE A 107 -5.80 -14.55 11.15
N LEU A 108 -5.60 -13.24 11.27
CA LEU A 108 -5.26 -12.36 10.16
C LEU A 108 -3.80 -11.92 10.32
N ILE A 109 -3.03 -11.96 9.24
CA ILE A 109 -1.70 -11.33 9.19
C ILE A 109 -1.79 -10.23 8.15
N ALA A 110 -1.52 -9.00 8.56
CA ALA A 110 -1.73 -7.86 7.72
C ALA A 110 -0.63 -6.81 7.84
N THR A 111 -0.48 -6.00 6.79
CA THR A 111 0.21 -4.72 6.92
C THR A 111 -0.75 -3.61 7.34
N ASP A 112 -0.20 -2.41 7.54
CA ASP A 112 -0.94 -1.14 7.65
C ASP A 112 -2.06 -0.94 6.61
N ALA A 113 -2.02 -1.67 5.49
CA ALA A 113 -3.09 -1.72 4.48
C ALA A 113 -4.49 -2.06 5.03
N ILE A 114 -4.61 -2.67 6.21
CA ILE A 114 -5.93 -2.91 6.83
C ILE A 114 -6.50 -1.69 7.55
N GLY A 115 -5.74 -0.60 7.69
CA GLY A 115 -6.20 0.64 8.33
C GLY A 115 -7.43 1.24 7.64
N LEU A 116 -7.61 0.97 6.34
CA LEU A 116 -8.70 1.50 5.52
C LEU A 116 -9.29 0.43 4.58
N GLY A 117 -10.52 0.65 4.11
CA GLY A 117 -11.06 -0.01 2.91
C GLY A 117 -11.59 -1.44 3.04
N LEU A 118 -11.59 -2.06 4.22
CA LEU A 118 -12.19 -3.39 4.44
C LEU A 118 -13.07 -3.42 5.69
N ASN A 119 -14.05 -4.33 5.74
CA ASN A 119 -14.76 -4.66 6.98
C ASN A 119 -14.18 -5.95 7.53
N LEU A 120 -13.59 -5.89 8.73
CA LEU A 120 -12.89 -7.02 9.36
C LEU A 120 -13.41 -7.23 10.79
N ASN A 121 -13.73 -8.47 11.13
CA ASN A 121 -14.14 -8.90 12.47
C ASN A 121 -12.90 -9.15 13.33
N ILE A 122 -12.16 -8.10 13.65
CA ILE A 122 -10.95 -8.21 14.47
C ILE A 122 -11.33 -8.08 15.93
N ARG A 123 -10.98 -9.06 16.77
CA ARG A 123 -11.10 -8.96 18.22
C ARG A 123 -9.93 -8.19 18.82
N ARG A 124 -8.71 -8.57 18.41
CA ARG A 124 -7.47 -8.06 19.00
C ARG A 124 -6.43 -7.76 17.93
N VAL A 125 -5.93 -6.54 17.92
CA VAL A 125 -4.79 -6.13 17.10
C VAL A 125 -3.50 -6.42 17.86
N VAL A 126 -2.55 -7.07 17.21
CA VAL A 126 -1.25 -7.45 17.77
C VAL A 126 -0.14 -6.88 16.90
N PHE A 127 0.58 -5.87 17.40
CA PHE A 127 1.74 -5.34 16.69
C PHE A 127 2.95 -6.28 16.85
N THR A 128 3.51 -6.79 15.74
CA THR A 128 4.76 -7.60 15.79
C THR A 128 5.99 -6.73 16.01
N ALA A 129 5.93 -5.49 15.52
CA ALA A 129 6.92 -4.43 15.70
C ALA A 129 6.22 -3.07 15.78
N LEU A 130 6.93 -2.04 16.23
CA LEU A 130 6.48 -0.63 16.20
C LEU A 130 7.40 0.24 15.33
N THR A 131 8.10 -0.42 14.40
CA THR A 131 8.97 0.18 13.38
C THR A 131 8.64 -0.44 12.03
N LYS A 132 8.78 0.34 10.96
CA LYS A 132 8.60 -0.09 9.58
C LYS A 132 9.80 0.34 8.73
N PHE A 133 10.10 -0.42 7.68
CA PHE A 133 11.11 -0.02 6.70
C PHE A 133 10.48 0.84 5.62
N VAL A 134 11.02 2.04 5.41
CA VAL A 134 10.66 2.94 4.31
C VAL A 134 11.90 3.09 3.43
N GLY A 135 11.85 2.54 2.22
CA GLY A 135 13.02 2.46 1.34
C GLY A 135 14.15 1.62 1.96
N ARG A 136 15.19 2.29 2.47
CA ARG A 136 16.35 1.66 3.14
C ARG A 136 16.43 1.96 4.65
N GLU A 137 15.54 2.80 5.17
CA GLU A 137 15.59 3.27 6.54
C GLU A 137 14.51 2.63 7.41
N GLU A 138 14.83 2.41 8.68
CA GLU A 138 13.87 1.96 9.68
C GLU A 138 13.25 3.19 10.37
N LYS A 139 11.96 3.41 10.17
CA LYS A 139 11.20 4.51 10.78
C LYS A 139 10.27 3.96 11.87
N LYS A 140 10.18 4.65 13.01
CA LYS A 140 9.16 4.36 14.04
C LYS A 140 7.78 4.72 13.51
N LEU A 141 6.78 3.95 13.91
CA LEU A 141 5.38 4.31 13.64
C LEU A 141 5.01 5.57 14.41
N GLU A 142 4.13 6.36 13.83
CA GLU A 142 3.57 7.55 14.46
C GLU A 142 2.26 7.22 15.20
N ALA A 143 1.90 8.02 16.21
CA ALA A 143 0.70 7.77 17.01
C ALA A 143 -0.60 7.72 16.19
N PRO A 144 -0.83 8.59 15.17
CA PRO A 144 -1.99 8.46 14.28
C PRO A 144 -2.05 7.12 13.57
N GLU A 145 -0.92 6.64 13.02
CA GLU A 145 -0.86 5.35 12.31
C GLU A 145 -1.21 4.19 13.25
N VAL A 146 -0.65 4.18 14.47
CA VAL A 146 -0.91 3.16 15.48
C VAL A 146 -2.39 3.18 15.88
N ARG A 147 -2.97 4.36 16.14
CA ARG A 147 -4.38 4.52 16.52
C ARG A 147 -5.32 4.11 15.40
N GLN A 148 -5.00 4.42 14.14
CA GLN A 148 -5.78 4.01 12.97
C GLN A 148 -5.84 2.49 12.84
N ILE A 149 -4.70 1.80 12.99
CA ILE A 149 -4.64 0.34 12.92
C ILE A 149 -5.30 -0.30 14.14
N ALA A 150 -5.01 0.19 15.36
CA ALA A 150 -5.61 -0.32 16.60
C ALA A 150 -7.14 -0.18 16.62
N GLY A 151 -7.66 0.92 16.07
CA GLY A 151 -9.10 1.19 15.96
C GLY A 151 -9.89 0.19 15.11
N ARG A 152 -9.21 -0.73 14.41
CA ARG A 152 -9.82 -1.80 13.62
C ARG A 152 -10.28 -2.98 14.47
N ALA A 153 -9.74 -3.15 15.69
CA ALA A 153 -10.27 -4.11 16.65
C ALA A 153 -11.68 -3.69 17.10
N GLY A 154 -12.57 -4.65 17.39
CA GLY A 154 -13.88 -4.49 18.01
C GLY A 154 -14.78 -3.45 17.35
N ARG A 155 -14.88 -3.40 16.01
CA ARG A 155 -15.75 -2.44 15.31
C ARG A 155 -17.23 -2.74 15.59
N ALA A 156 -18.06 -1.70 15.63
CA ALA A 156 -19.51 -1.86 15.72
C ALA A 156 -20.05 -2.70 14.55
N GLY A 157 -20.89 -3.68 14.85
CA GLY A 157 -21.39 -4.66 13.88
C GLY A 157 -20.46 -5.87 13.67
N SER A 158 -19.32 -5.94 14.35
CA SER A 158 -18.51 -7.16 14.41
C SER A 158 -18.99 -8.11 15.52
N GLU A 159 -18.54 -9.36 15.47
CA GLU A 159 -18.80 -10.38 16.50
C GLU A 159 -18.17 -10.02 17.86
N TYR A 160 -17.31 -9.00 17.91
CA TYR A 160 -16.55 -8.62 19.10
C TYR A 160 -17.03 -7.26 19.63
N PRO A 161 -17.76 -7.22 20.76
CA PRO A 161 -18.31 -5.98 21.32
C PRO A 161 -17.21 -5.04 21.84
N GLU A 162 -16.04 -5.59 22.17
CA GLU A 162 -14.88 -4.86 22.66
C GLU A 162 -13.64 -5.17 21.81
N GLY A 163 -12.84 -4.14 21.55
CA GLY A 163 -11.57 -4.24 20.87
C GLY A 163 -10.41 -4.28 21.85
N ILE A 164 -9.39 -5.08 21.56
CA ILE A 164 -8.14 -5.12 22.33
C ILE A 164 -6.97 -4.77 21.41
N VAL A 165 -5.97 -4.06 21.93
CA VAL A 165 -4.69 -3.86 21.25
C VAL A 165 -3.54 -4.29 22.16
N THR A 166 -2.57 -5.01 21.61
CA THR A 166 -1.36 -5.43 22.32
C THR A 166 -0.17 -5.56 21.37
N THR A 167 0.97 -5.99 21.90
CA THR A 167 2.19 -6.28 21.15
C THR A 167 2.54 -7.77 21.22
N LEU A 168 3.33 -8.24 20.26
CA LEU A 168 3.88 -9.59 20.31
C LEU A 168 4.90 -9.72 21.46
N PHE A 169 5.81 -8.75 21.58
CA PHE A 169 6.88 -8.75 22.58
C PHE A 169 6.62 -7.73 23.70
N GLN A 170 7.00 -8.09 24.92
CA GLN A 170 6.75 -7.27 26.12
C GLN A 170 7.46 -5.91 26.08
N LYS A 171 8.66 -5.85 25.48
CA LYS A 171 9.46 -4.63 25.35
C LYS A 171 8.74 -3.50 24.61
N ASP A 172 7.82 -3.84 23.69
CA ASP A 172 7.14 -2.88 22.83
C ASP A 172 5.85 -2.33 23.47
N LEU A 173 5.33 -3.00 24.50
CA LEU A 173 4.04 -2.66 25.11
C LEU A 173 4.02 -1.27 25.75
N GLY A 174 5.15 -0.84 26.34
CA GLY A 174 5.29 0.49 26.92
C GLY A 174 5.15 1.60 25.87
N SER A 175 5.78 1.41 24.70
CA SER A 175 5.67 2.33 23.56
C SER A 175 4.25 2.35 22.99
N LEU A 176 3.60 1.19 22.86
CA LEU A 176 2.20 1.11 22.42
C LEU A 176 1.26 1.91 23.34
N LYS A 177 1.40 1.79 24.66
CA LYS A 177 0.61 2.57 25.63
C LYS A 177 0.79 4.07 25.44
N ARG A 178 2.02 4.53 25.18
CA ARG A 178 2.33 5.93 24.90
C ARG A 178 1.66 6.42 23.61
N TYR A 179 1.71 5.63 22.53
CA TYR A 179 1.05 5.99 21.27
C TYR A 179 -0.48 6.06 21.40
N MET A 180 -1.09 5.11 22.12
CA MET A 180 -2.53 5.08 22.33
C MET A 180 -3.03 6.21 23.25
N GLY A 181 -2.19 6.69 24.17
CA GLY A 181 -2.47 7.82 25.06
C GLY A 181 -1.99 9.17 24.55
N ALA A 182 -1.44 9.25 23.33
CA ALA A 182 -0.93 10.49 22.77
C ALA A 182 -2.06 11.46 22.41
N ASP A 183 -1.87 12.72 22.79
CA ASP A 183 -2.69 13.85 22.38
C ASP A 183 -2.32 14.25 20.95
N LEU A 184 -3.21 14.00 20.00
CA LEU A 184 -2.99 14.25 18.57
C LEU A 184 -3.27 15.70 18.17
N ASN A 185 -3.90 16.49 19.03
CA ASN A 185 -4.31 17.87 18.71
C ASN A 185 -3.17 18.88 18.83
N ARG A 186 -1.93 18.42 19.05
CA ARG A 186 -0.76 19.27 19.28
C ARG A 186 0.07 19.56 18.03
N VAL A 187 -0.34 19.04 16.88
CA VAL A 187 0.39 19.20 15.62
C VAL A 187 -0.47 20.04 14.69
N SER A 188 0.02 21.25 14.35
CA SER A 188 -0.59 22.05 13.29
C SER A 188 -0.47 21.27 11.98
N LEU A 189 -1.61 20.91 11.39
CA LEU A 189 -1.65 20.22 10.12
C LEU A 189 -1.63 21.24 8.97
N GLN A 190 -1.06 20.81 7.85
CA GLN A 190 -1.06 21.57 6.60
C GLN A 190 -1.72 20.72 5.51
N ALA A 191 -2.36 21.37 4.53
CA ALA A 191 -2.94 20.73 3.38
C ALA A 191 -1.88 20.51 2.28
N GLY A 192 -1.76 19.27 1.81
CA GLY A 192 -0.82 18.94 0.76
C GLY A 192 -1.32 19.37 -0.62
N LEU A 193 -0.55 20.17 -1.36
CA LEU A 193 -0.81 20.47 -2.77
C LEU A 193 0.17 19.75 -3.70
N VAL A 194 -0.29 19.49 -4.91
CA VAL A 194 0.48 18.92 -6.02
C VAL A 194 0.09 19.71 -7.26
N PRO A 195 1.03 20.11 -8.13
CA PRO A 195 0.69 20.81 -9.35
C PRO A 195 -0.28 19.98 -10.21
N GLY A 196 -1.27 20.65 -10.80
CA GLY A 196 -2.18 20.05 -11.77
C GLY A 196 -1.52 19.88 -13.15
N ASP A 197 -2.15 19.12 -14.03
CA ASP A 197 -1.61 18.84 -15.38
C ASP A 197 -1.46 20.11 -16.21
N GLU A 198 -2.43 21.01 -16.09
CA GLU A 198 -2.42 22.32 -16.74
C GLU A 198 -1.21 23.12 -16.28
N GLN A 199 -0.89 23.12 -14.97
CA GLN A 199 0.28 23.82 -14.43
C GLN A 199 1.59 23.18 -14.91
N PHE A 200 1.67 21.85 -14.97
CA PHE A 200 2.83 21.16 -15.52
C PHE A 200 3.06 21.51 -17.00
N LEU A 201 1.99 21.52 -17.80
CA LEU A 201 2.05 21.84 -19.23
C LEU A 201 2.41 23.30 -19.48
N GLU A 202 1.75 24.21 -18.78
CA GLU A 202 2.00 25.64 -18.88
C GLU A 202 3.43 25.98 -18.45
N HIS A 203 3.92 25.40 -17.34
CA HIS A 203 5.31 25.60 -16.93
C HIS A 203 6.28 25.07 -17.98
N ALA A 204 6.05 23.87 -18.52
CA ALA A 204 6.91 23.29 -19.56
C ALA A 204 7.00 24.18 -20.81
N GLU A 205 5.87 24.76 -21.24
CA GLU A 205 5.80 25.66 -22.38
C GLU A 205 6.52 27.00 -22.10
N LEU A 206 6.22 27.64 -20.96
CA LEU A 206 6.82 28.93 -20.58
C LEU A 206 8.33 28.84 -20.32
N SER A 207 8.80 27.71 -19.80
CA SER A 207 10.23 27.46 -19.52
C SER A 207 10.98 26.86 -20.71
N ASN A 208 10.28 26.54 -21.81
CA ASN A 208 10.82 25.83 -22.97
C ASN A 208 11.55 24.54 -22.56
N GLN A 209 10.96 23.80 -21.61
CA GLN A 209 11.48 22.55 -21.07
C GLN A 209 10.81 21.34 -21.73
N GLU A 210 11.62 20.41 -22.23
CA GLU A 210 11.14 19.16 -22.85
C GLU A 210 11.24 17.95 -21.89
N SER A 211 11.97 18.09 -20.79
CA SER A 211 12.09 17.06 -19.74
C SER A 211 11.04 17.25 -18.66
N VAL A 212 10.31 16.18 -18.33
CA VAL A 212 9.40 16.20 -17.16
C VAL A 212 10.20 16.18 -15.86
N VAL A 213 11.42 15.61 -15.87
CA VAL A 213 12.31 15.63 -14.71
C VAL A 213 12.65 17.07 -14.35
N ASP A 214 13.08 17.88 -15.32
CA ASP A 214 13.45 19.28 -15.09
C ASP A 214 12.26 20.11 -14.64
N VAL A 215 11.08 19.92 -15.26
CA VAL A 215 9.84 20.59 -14.80
C VAL A 215 9.51 20.24 -13.35
N ILE A 216 9.69 18.98 -12.93
CA ILE A 216 9.46 18.58 -11.54
C ILE A 216 10.48 19.22 -10.59
N GLU A 217 11.77 19.23 -10.96
CA GLU A 217 12.82 19.87 -10.17
C GLU A 217 12.60 21.38 -10.01
N ASP A 218 12.07 22.03 -11.04
CA ASP A 218 11.62 23.43 -10.98
C ASP A 218 10.50 23.60 -9.94
N PHE A 219 9.44 22.78 -9.98
CA PHE A 219 8.38 22.85 -8.97
C PHE A 219 8.90 22.59 -7.55
N LEU A 220 9.83 21.64 -7.37
CA LEU A 220 10.44 21.37 -6.08
C LEU A 220 11.25 22.55 -5.55
N SER A 221 11.84 23.35 -6.44
CA SER A 221 12.73 24.47 -6.11
C SER A 221 12.02 25.81 -6.01
N LEU A 222 10.98 26.03 -6.82
CA LEU A 222 10.34 27.33 -7.03
C LEU A 222 8.98 27.47 -6.36
N ALA A 223 8.29 26.36 -6.03
CA ALA A 223 6.95 26.44 -5.46
C ALA A 223 6.95 27.16 -4.10
N GLN A 224 6.14 28.21 -4.03
CA GLN A 224 5.86 28.94 -2.80
C GLN A 224 4.45 28.65 -2.33
N MET A 225 4.28 28.52 -1.03
CA MET A 225 3.05 28.02 -0.41
C MET A 225 2.76 28.87 0.83
N ASP A 226 1.49 29.20 1.03
CA ASP A 226 1.05 29.83 2.27
C ASP A 226 1.16 28.85 3.46
N SER A 227 1.08 29.38 4.69
CA SER A 227 1.33 28.62 5.92
C SER A 227 0.45 27.39 6.10
N ASP A 228 -0.76 27.40 5.52
CA ASP A 228 -1.71 26.30 5.66
C ASP A 228 -1.45 25.15 4.67
N TYR A 229 -0.47 25.30 3.78
CA TYR A 229 -0.18 24.35 2.73
C TYR A 229 1.27 23.88 2.74
N PHE A 230 1.48 22.67 2.21
CA PHE A 230 2.81 22.17 1.91
C PHE A 230 2.82 21.49 0.54
N LEU A 231 3.97 21.54 -0.14
CA LEU A 231 4.14 20.82 -1.39
C LEU A 231 4.31 19.33 -1.07
N CYS A 232 3.51 18.48 -1.72
CA CYS A 232 3.63 17.03 -1.63
C CYS A 232 4.88 16.52 -2.36
N GLN A 233 6.07 16.86 -1.87
CA GLN A 233 7.36 16.57 -2.50
C GLN A 233 7.54 15.08 -2.80
N ASN A 234 7.15 14.19 -1.89
CA ASN A 234 7.27 12.74 -2.12
C ASN A 234 6.52 12.27 -3.36
N ARG A 235 5.36 12.85 -3.66
CA ARG A 235 4.59 12.49 -4.86
C ARG A 235 5.28 12.99 -6.14
N LEU A 236 5.88 14.18 -6.08
CA LEU A 236 6.69 14.72 -7.17
C LEU A 236 7.94 13.88 -7.41
N LEU A 237 8.63 13.47 -6.34
CA LEU A 237 9.79 12.58 -6.42
C LEU A 237 9.42 11.21 -6.99
N ASP A 238 8.27 10.64 -6.61
CA ASP A 238 7.76 9.39 -7.20
C ASP A 238 7.49 9.56 -8.70
N MET A 239 6.86 10.67 -9.13
CA MET A 239 6.65 10.98 -10.55
C MET A 239 7.97 11.18 -11.30
N ARG A 240 8.94 11.87 -10.69
CA ARG A 240 10.27 12.10 -11.26
C ARG A 240 11.01 10.80 -11.47
N ASP A 241 10.99 9.90 -10.48
CA ASP A 241 11.65 8.60 -10.58
C ASP A 241 11.07 7.76 -11.74
N ILE A 242 9.78 7.91 -12.05
CA ILE A 242 9.14 7.31 -13.23
C ILE A 242 9.54 8.05 -14.51
N ALA A 243 9.55 9.39 -14.49
CA ALA A 243 9.95 10.24 -15.62
C ALA A 243 11.36 9.90 -16.12
N ILE A 244 12.31 9.70 -15.20
CA ILE A 244 13.69 9.30 -15.51
C ILE A 244 13.76 8.04 -16.40
N LEU A 245 12.80 7.10 -16.26
CA LEU A 245 12.80 5.88 -17.08
C LEU A 245 12.46 6.11 -18.55
N ILE A 246 11.84 7.24 -18.87
CA ILE A 246 11.24 7.53 -20.17
C ILE A 246 11.67 8.87 -20.77
N ASP A 247 12.58 9.58 -20.09
CA ASP A 247 12.91 10.97 -20.45
C ASP A 247 13.62 11.08 -21.81
N ASP A 248 14.38 10.07 -22.19
CA ASP A 248 15.05 10.02 -23.51
C ASP A 248 14.12 9.52 -24.65
N LEU A 249 12.85 9.20 -24.36
CA LEU A 249 11.94 8.64 -25.36
C LEU A 249 11.26 9.74 -26.18
N PRO A 250 11.09 9.57 -27.51
CA PRO A 250 10.57 10.62 -28.40
C PRO A 250 9.04 10.71 -28.34
N PHE A 251 8.48 11.11 -27.20
CA PHE A 251 7.04 11.36 -27.06
C PHE A 251 6.59 12.48 -28.00
N PRO A 252 5.47 12.33 -28.73
CA PRO A 252 5.00 13.40 -29.61
C PRO A 252 4.50 14.62 -28.84
N HIS A 253 3.95 14.43 -27.62
CA HIS A 253 3.47 15.54 -26.79
C HIS A 253 3.86 15.41 -25.31
N MET A 254 4.19 16.54 -24.68
CA MET A 254 4.51 16.64 -23.24
C MET A 254 3.38 16.09 -22.35
N ALA A 255 2.12 16.31 -22.74
CA ALA A 255 0.95 15.82 -22.01
C ALA A 255 0.96 14.29 -21.83
N GLU A 256 1.40 13.56 -22.86
CA GLU A 256 1.48 12.11 -22.81
C GLU A 256 2.62 11.65 -21.90
N ARG A 257 3.76 12.35 -21.96
CA ARG A 257 4.89 12.09 -21.07
C ARG A 257 4.49 12.28 -19.61
N ILE A 258 3.83 13.39 -19.28
CA ILE A 258 3.26 13.64 -17.93
C ILE A 258 2.27 12.53 -17.55
N ALA A 259 1.37 12.14 -18.45
CA ALA A 259 0.40 11.08 -18.18
C ALA A 259 1.07 9.73 -17.85
N PHE A 260 2.18 9.37 -18.51
CA PHE A 260 2.95 8.16 -18.20
C PHE A 260 3.58 8.22 -16.80
N THR A 261 4.02 9.39 -16.31
CA THR A 261 4.60 9.52 -14.96
C THR A 261 3.61 9.22 -13.83
N LYS A 262 2.31 9.22 -14.13
CA LYS A 262 1.24 8.90 -13.18
C LYS A 262 0.87 7.42 -13.14
N ALA A 263 1.44 6.61 -14.02
CA ALA A 263 1.13 5.19 -14.07
C ALA A 263 1.55 4.48 -12.77
N PRO A 264 0.81 3.45 -12.32
CA PRO A 264 1.13 2.70 -11.11
C PRO A 264 2.33 1.77 -11.32
N VAL A 265 3.53 2.34 -11.43
CA VAL A 265 4.78 1.60 -11.68
C VAL A 265 5.43 1.18 -10.36
N HIS A 266 5.54 -0.11 -10.13
CA HIS A 266 6.27 -0.60 -8.95
C HIS A 266 7.78 -0.58 -9.20
N MET A 267 8.43 0.53 -8.83
CA MET A 267 9.86 0.79 -9.04
C MET A 267 10.81 -0.27 -8.43
N GLY A 268 10.37 -0.95 -7.37
CA GLY A 268 11.09 -2.05 -6.74
C GLY A 268 11.05 -3.38 -7.51
N ASN A 269 10.31 -3.48 -8.62
CA ASN A 269 10.18 -4.69 -9.43
C ASN A 269 10.79 -4.46 -10.83
N PRO A 270 11.98 -5.02 -11.12
CA PRO A 270 12.63 -4.87 -12.41
C PRO A 270 11.77 -5.28 -13.60
N ASP A 271 10.98 -6.36 -13.46
CA ASP A 271 10.14 -6.86 -14.55
C ASP A 271 9.01 -5.87 -14.89
N VAL A 272 8.42 -5.21 -13.88
CA VAL A 272 7.41 -4.17 -14.09
C VAL A 272 8.03 -2.94 -14.75
N LYS A 273 9.23 -2.53 -14.31
CA LYS A 273 9.93 -1.39 -14.91
C LYS A 273 10.30 -1.64 -16.37
N SER A 274 10.86 -2.80 -16.69
CA SER A 274 11.21 -3.15 -18.07
C SER A 274 9.98 -3.13 -18.97
N GLU A 275 8.85 -3.62 -18.47
CA GLU A 275 7.60 -3.61 -19.23
C GLU A 275 7.02 -2.20 -19.37
N PHE A 276 7.11 -1.36 -18.34
CA PHE A 276 6.75 0.06 -18.43
C PHE A 276 7.54 0.78 -19.52
N ILE A 277 8.87 0.63 -19.53
CA ILE A 277 9.76 1.21 -20.54
C ILE A 277 9.40 0.71 -21.94
N ARG A 278 9.11 -0.59 -22.08
CA ARG A 278 8.69 -1.18 -23.36
C ARG A 278 7.40 -0.54 -23.88
N LEU A 279 6.37 -0.41 -23.03
CA LEU A 279 5.09 0.20 -23.40
C LEU A 279 5.27 1.68 -23.76
N ALA A 280 6.03 2.44 -22.95
CA ALA A 280 6.35 3.83 -23.21
C ALA A 280 7.11 4.02 -24.54
N SER A 281 8.11 3.19 -24.81
CA SER A 281 8.88 3.22 -26.06
C SER A 281 8.03 2.93 -27.29
N LYS A 282 7.13 1.94 -27.22
CA LYS A 282 6.18 1.64 -28.29
C LYS A 282 5.24 2.82 -28.55
N PHE A 283 4.66 3.37 -27.48
CA PHE A 283 3.77 4.52 -27.56
C PHE A 283 4.46 5.74 -28.18
N ALA A 284 5.62 6.13 -27.64
CA ALA A 284 6.42 7.26 -28.14
C ALA A 284 6.79 7.10 -29.62
N SER A 285 7.07 5.87 -30.06
CA SER A 285 7.38 5.58 -31.46
C SER A 285 6.13 5.46 -32.37
N GLY A 286 4.93 5.77 -31.87
CA GLY A 286 3.67 5.66 -32.63
C GLY A 286 3.22 4.21 -32.93
N HIS A 287 3.82 3.21 -32.28
CA HIS A 287 3.49 1.81 -32.49
C HIS A 287 2.45 1.32 -31.47
N PRO A 288 1.59 0.35 -31.83
CA PRO A 288 0.71 -0.28 -30.86
C PRO A 288 1.49 -0.94 -29.72
N ALA A 289 1.13 -0.59 -28.49
CA ALA A 289 1.61 -1.21 -27.28
C ALA A 289 0.82 -2.50 -27.03
N SER A 290 1.22 -3.58 -27.71
CA SER A 290 0.58 -4.90 -27.59
C SER A 290 1.04 -5.65 -26.33
N LEU A 291 0.12 -6.38 -25.71
CA LEU A 291 0.37 -7.34 -24.63
C LEU A 291 0.90 -8.70 -25.13
N SER A 292 0.75 -8.99 -26.43
CA SER A 292 1.15 -10.29 -27.00
C SER A 292 2.65 -10.58 -26.84
N ASP A 293 3.49 -9.55 -26.74
CA ASP A 293 4.93 -9.71 -26.54
C ASP A 293 5.29 -10.16 -25.10
N TYR A 294 4.49 -9.76 -24.11
CA TYR A 294 4.74 -10.10 -22.70
C TYR A 294 4.29 -11.53 -22.36
N TYR A 295 3.23 -12.04 -23.01
CA TYR A 295 2.54 -13.26 -22.58
C TYR A 295 2.84 -14.56 -23.34
N ARG A 296 3.70 -14.54 -24.38
CA ARG A 296 4.02 -15.75 -25.17
C ARG A 296 4.55 -16.96 -24.37
N HIS A 297 4.94 -16.79 -23.11
CA HIS A 297 5.66 -17.81 -22.33
C HIS A 297 4.98 -18.26 -21.03
N ASP A 298 3.81 -17.73 -20.67
CA ASP A 298 3.22 -17.93 -19.32
C ASP A 298 1.82 -18.57 -19.36
N SER A 299 1.69 -19.58 -20.23
CA SER A 299 0.54 -20.46 -20.35
C SER A 299 0.70 -21.69 -19.45
N HIS A 300 -0.24 -21.87 -18.51
CA HIS A 300 -0.50 -23.08 -17.70
C HIS A 300 0.36 -23.33 -16.44
N LEU A 301 0.62 -22.33 -15.60
CA LEU A 301 1.01 -22.62 -14.22
C LEU A 301 -0.21 -23.02 -13.39
N SER A 302 -0.22 -24.23 -12.86
CA SER A 302 -1.25 -24.69 -11.92
C SER A 302 -1.09 -24.02 -10.56
N VAL A 303 -2.21 -23.79 -9.85
CA VAL A 303 -2.22 -23.33 -8.44
C VAL A 303 -1.28 -24.17 -7.58
N HIS A 304 -1.23 -25.48 -7.84
CA HIS A 304 -0.37 -26.43 -7.14
C HIS A 304 1.12 -26.08 -7.25
N GLN A 305 1.60 -25.71 -8.45
CA GLN A 305 2.99 -25.30 -8.68
C GLN A 305 3.29 -23.97 -8.00
N ILE A 306 2.38 -23.00 -8.11
CA ILE A 306 2.56 -21.65 -7.55
C ILE A 306 2.66 -21.70 -6.02
N CYS A 307 1.80 -22.50 -5.37
CA CYS A 307 1.83 -22.69 -3.93
C CYS A 307 3.16 -23.25 -3.40
N ARG A 308 3.95 -23.93 -4.24
CA ARG A 308 5.25 -24.50 -3.86
C ARG A 308 6.44 -23.58 -4.15
N SER A 309 6.21 -22.42 -4.77
CA SER A 309 7.29 -21.53 -5.19
C SER A 309 6.96 -20.08 -4.91
N TYR A 310 7.67 -19.51 -3.92
CA TYR A 310 7.63 -18.08 -3.63
C TYR A 310 7.93 -17.22 -4.85
N ARG A 311 8.86 -17.68 -5.72
CA ARG A 311 9.20 -17.01 -6.97
C ARG A 311 8.02 -16.98 -7.94
N LEU A 312 7.26 -18.07 -8.06
CA LEU A 312 6.09 -18.11 -8.94
C LEU A 312 4.96 -17.21 -8.42
N LEU A 313 4.73 -17.17 -7.10
CA LEU A 313 3.78 -16.21 -6.54
C LEU A 313 4.19 -14.76 -6.83
N LYS A 314 5.48 -14.43 -6.67
CA LYS A 314 5.99 -13.09 -7.02
C LYS A 314 5.78 -12.79 -8.51
N ARG A 315 5.99 -13.76 -9.41
CA ARG A 315 5.71 -13.60 -10.85
C ARG A 315 4.24 -13.35 -11.13
N LEU A 316 3.33 -14.02 -10.40
CA LEU A 316 1.89 -13.80 -10.53
C LEU A 316 1.47 -12.39 -10.07
N GLU A 317 2.10 -11.87 -9.02
CA GLU A 317 1.91 -10.47 -8.59
C GLU A 317 2.51 -9.46 -9.57
N THR A 318 3.70 -9.75 -10.13
CA THR A 318 4.28 -8.95 -11.23
C THR A 318 3.31 -8.88 -12.40
N ARG A 319 2.74 -10.03 -12.79
CA ARG A 319 1.77 -10.14 -13.87
C ARG A 319 0.54 -9.26 -13.61
N TYR A 320 -0.01 -9.30 -12.40
CA TYR A 320 -1.10 -8.42 -12.02
C TYR A 320 -0.71 -6.94 -12.14
N ALA A 321 0.44 -6.55 -11.59
CA ALA A 321 0.90 -5.15 -11.63
C ALA A 321 1.09 -4.64 -13.06
N VAL A 322 1.62 -5.46 -13.97
CA VAL A 322 1.74 -5.12 -15.39
C VAL A 322 0.38 -4.92 -16.05
N LEU A 323 -0.59 -5.81 -15.81
CA LEU A 323 -1.92 -5.70 -16.39
C LEU A 323 -2.69 -4.49 -15.86
N ASP A 324 -2.56 -4.21 -14.57
CA ASP A 324 -3.20 -3.04 -13.94
C ASP A 324 -2.60 -1.73 -14.48
N MET A 325 -1.27 -1.67 -14.64
CA MET A 325 -0.57 -0.56 -15.29
C MET A 325 -0.99 -0.40 -16.76
N TYR A 326 -1.09 -1.50 -17.52
CA TYR A 326 -1.55 -1.46 -18.91
C TYR A 326 -2.96 -0.88 -19.02
N LEU A 327 -3.89 -1.37 -18.21
CA LEU A 327 -5.28 -0.90 -18.20
C LEU A 327 -5.37 0.56 -17.77
N TYR A 328 -4.56 0.98 -16.81
CA TYR A 328 -4.46 2.39 -16.40
C TYR A 328 -4.04 3.28 -17.58
N LEU A 329 -2.93 2.93 -18.24
CA LEU A 329 -2.43 3.69 -19.40
C LEU A 329 -3.43 3.69 -20.57
N ALA A 330 -4.05 2.54 -20.86
CA ALA A 330 -5.06 2.41 -21.90
C ALA A 330 -6.30 3.29 -21.66
N THR A 331 -6.70 3.40 -20.38
CA THR A 331 -7.83 4.25 -19.98
C THR A 331 -7.45 5.74 -20.07
N LEU A 332 -6.23 6.09 -19.67
CA LEU A 332 -5.76 7.47 -19.61
C LEU A 332 -5.42 8.05 -20.99
N LEU A 333 -4.78 7.28 -21.86
CA LEU A 333 -4.26 7.72 -23.17
C LEU A 333 -5.10 7.26 -24.36
N GLY A 334 -6.18 6.51 -24.09
CA GLY A 334 -7.10 6.00 -25.10
C GLY A 334 -6.64 4.73 -25.82
N GLY A 335 -7.61 4.01 -26.38
CA GLY A 335 -7.42 2.65 -26.91
C GLY A 335 -6.68 2.53 -28.24
N ARG A 336 -6.34 3.63 -28.95
CA ARG A 336 -5.69 3.54 -30.27
C ARG A 336 -4.29 2.94 -30.19
N HIS A 337 -3.51 3.31 -29.17
CA HIS A 337 -2.18 2.73 -28.94
C HIS A 337 -2.23 1.48 -28.05
N PHE A 338 -3.31 1.33 -27.25
CA PHE A 338 -3.51 0.21 -26.32
C PHE A 338 -4.69 -0.66 -26.77
N GLY A 339 -4.52 -1.39 -27.88
CA GLY A 339 -5.59 -2.17 -28.51
C GLY A 339 -6.04 -3.42 -27.74
N ASP A 340 -5.27 -3.90 -26.75
CA ASP A 340 -5.52 -5.18 -26.08
C ASP A 340 -6.30 -5.04 -24.76
N MET A 341 -7.15 -4.00 -24.61
CA MET A 341 -7.86 -3.75 -23.34
C MET A 341 -8.71 -4.93 -22.89
N GLU A 342 -9.49 -5.54 -23.78
CA GLU A 342 -10.35 -6.68 -23.43
C GLU A 342 -9.52 -7.90 -23.00
N LEU A 343 -8.45 -8.20 -23.74
CA LEU A 343 -7.50 -9.25 -23.38
C LEU A 343 -6.85 -8.96 -22.02
N ALA A 344 -6.43 -7.72 -21.77
CA ALA A 344 -5.83 -7.29 -20.52
C ALA A 344 -6.80 -7.52 -19.33
N GLN A 345 -8.07 -7.17 -19.49
CA GLN A 345 -9.11 -7.38 -18.48
C GLN A 345 -9.32 -8.86 -18.19
N GLN A 346 -9.44 -9.71 -19.23
CA GLN A 346 -9.59 -11.15 -19.08
C GLN A 346 -8.40 -11.79 -18.36
N LEU A 347 -7.17 -11.40 -18.75
CA LEU A 347 -5.94 -11.89 -18.14
C LEU A 347 -5.81 -11.41 -16.68
N ARG A 348 -6.23 -10.17 -16.39
CA ARG A 348 -6.23 -9.62 -15.03
C ARG A 348 -7.20 -10.41 -14.15
N ALA A 349 -8.43 -10.64 -14.62
CA ALA A 349 -9.43 -11.42 -13.90
C ALA A 349 -8.92 -12.84 -13.59
N LYS A 350 -8.34 -13.52 -14.59
CA LYS A 350 -7.74 -14.86 -14.39
C LYS A 350 -6.57 -14.85 -13.39
N THR A 351 -5.73 -13.83 -13.45
CA THR A 351 -4.59 -13.65 -12.53
C THR A 351 -5.07 -13.45 -11.09
N VAL A 352 -6.09 -12.62 -10.91
CA VAL A 352 -6.74 -12.36 -9.62
C VAL A 352 -7.37 -13.64 -9.06
N GLU A 353 -8.09 -14.42 -9.89
CA GLU A 353 -8.68 -15.68 -9.46
C GLU A 353 -7.61 -16.68 -9.02
N THR A 354 -6.54 -16.81 -9.81
CA THR A 354 -5.41 -17.67 -9.45
C THR A 354 -4.76 -17.24 -8.12
N LEU A 355 -4.60 -15.92 -7.89
CA LEU A 355 -4.09 -15.39 -6.62
C LEU A 355 -5.02 -15.74 -5.44
N ARG A 356 -6.34 -15.63 -5.64
CA ARG A 356 -7.34 -15.99 -4.63
C ARG A 356 -7.24 -17.47 -4.26
N GLU A 357 -7.19 -18.35 -5.24
CA GLU A 357 -7.06 -19.80 -5.05
C GLU A 357 -5.75 -20.17 -4.33
N VAL A 358 -4.62 -19.56 -4.73
CA VAL A 358 -3.31 -19.79 -4.11
C VAL A 358 -3.34 -19.41 -2.63
N LEU A 359 -3.87 -18.22 -2.29
CA LEU A 359 -3.93 -17.76 -0.90
C LEU A 359 -4.96 -18.54 -0.07
N ALA A 360 -6.06 -19.00 -0.68
CA ALA A 360 -7.07 -19.82 -0.02
C ALA A 360 -6.62 -21.28 0.22
N SER A 361 -5.69 -21.80 -0.60
CA SER A 361 -5.22 -23.19 -0.51
C SER A 361 -4.68 -23.59 0.86
N GLY A 362 -4.29 -22.62 1.70
CA GLY A 362 -3.71 -22.84 3.02
C GLY A 362 -2.35 -23.56 2.98
N ARG A 363 -1.71 -23.63 1.81
CA ARG A 363 -0.38 -24.21 1.66
C ARG A 363 0.67 -23.23 2.15
N ARG A 364 1.74 -23.77 2.76
CA ARG A 364 2.85 -22.96 3.24
C ARG A 364 3.67 -22.43 2.06
N ILE A 365 3.72 -21.11 1.96
CA ILE A 365 4.60 -20.40 1.03
C ILE A 365 5.71 -19.80 1.88
N THR A 366 6.93 -20.34 1.76
CA THR A 366 8.07 -19.89 2.56
C THR A 366 8.95 -18.96 1.72
N PRO A 367 9.12 -17.69 2.12
CA PRO A 367 10.10 -16.81 1.49
C PRO A 367 11.51 -17.35 1.68
N PRO A 368 12.48 -17.00 0.81
CA PRO A 368 13.87 -17.33 1.04
C PRO A 368 14.36 -16.76 2.39
N PRO A 369 15.39 -17.40 3.01
CA PRO A 369 15.98 -16.89 4.24
C PRO A 369 16.41 -15.44 4.04
N GLN A 370 16.17 -14.58 5.03
CA GLN A 370 16.71 -13.23 4.99
C GLN A 370 18.23 -13.35 4.96
N MET A 371 18.87 -12.93 3.87
CA MET A 371 20.27 -12.56 3.94
C MET A 371 20.37 -11.49 5.01
N LYS A 372 21.12 -11.76 6.09
CA LYS A 372 21.58 -10.70 6.99
C LYS A 372 22.27 -9.69 6.10
N ARG A 373 21.61 -8.57 5.79
CA ARG A 373 22.28 -7.45 5.15
C ARG A 373 23.33 -7.02 6.15
N ASN A 374 24.59 -7.35 5.86
CA ASN A 374 25.72 -6.96 6.66
C ASN A 374 25.67 -5.43 6.76
N LEU A 375 25.19 -4.93 7.90
CA LEU A 375 25.53 -3.61 8.39
C LEU A 375 27.03 -3.65 8.65
N LYS A 376 27.82 -3.41 7.59
CA LYS A 376 29.17 -2.91 7.79
C LYS A 376 28.98 -1.58 8.50
N ARG A 377 29.24 -1.60 9.80
CA ARG A 377 29.65 -0.42 10.55
C ARG A 377 30.94 0.05 9.87
N ASP A 378 30.82 0.97 8.91
CA ASP A 378 31.91 1.90 8.66
C ASP A 378 31.93 2.86 9.83
N GLY A 379 32.70 2.45 10.83
CA GLY A 379 33.01 3.18 12.03
C GLY A 379 34.43 2.83 12.41
N THR A 380 35.32 3.76 12.08
CA THR A 380 36.69 3.95 12.60
C THR A 380 37.77 2.97 12.17
N ARG A 381 38.73 3.48 11.39
CA ARG A 381 40.16 3.42 11.75
C ARG A 381 40.93 4.56 11.07
N SER A 382 41.71 5.24 11.95
CA SER A 382 42.72 6.30 11.78
C SER A 382 42.29 7.60 11.15
#